data_AF-A0AAD3U7R7-F1
#
_entry.id   AF-A0AAD3U7R7-F1
#
_cell.length_a   1.000
_cell.length_b   1.000
_cell.length_c   1.000
_cell.angle_alpha   90.00
_cell.angle_beta   90.00
_cell.angle_gamma   90.00
#
_symmetry.space_group_name_H-M   'P 1'
#
loop_
_entity.id
_entity.type
_entity.pdbx_description
1 polymer ?
#
loop_
_entity_poly.entity_id
_entity_poly.type
_entity_poly.pdbx_seq_one_letter_code
_entity_poly.pdbx_strand_id
1 'polypeptide(L)'
;MNTAQVIDLVQQPSAKDKALAEMRGLFGRNGAASRWSRLPARARAVICYAAGLSTTYSGRELAQFDIEQQEALRLALGELLATLHEFDGGVLDRREWHRPTGRNVPTGSALEQAEHQNKQRALLNEKASTLEGRIAALRRAARNGQ
;
A
#
# COMPACT_ATOMS: atom_id res chain seq x y z
N MET A 1 -22.16 -7.40 -50.94
CA MET A 1 -21.28 -6.92 -49.85
C MET A 1 -21.95 -7.29 -48.54
N ASN A 2 -21.38 -8.22 -47.79
CA ASN A 2 -21.97 -8.73 -46.54
C ASN A 2 -21.29 -8.01 -45.37
N THR A 3 -22.01 -7.13 -44.67
CA THR A 3 -21.52 -6.42 -43.48
C THR A 3 -21.79 -7.28 -42.26
N ALA A 4 -20.92 -8.25 -41.99
CA ALA A 4 -20.95 -8.99 -40.73
C ALA A 4 -20.58 -8.03 -39.59
N GLN A 5 -21.55 -7.74 -38.70
CA GLN A 5 -21.30 -7.00 -37.47
C GLN A 5 -20.54 -7.90 -36.50
N VAL A 6 -19.32 -7.51 -36.16
CA VAL A 6 -18.55 -8.12 -35.07
C VAL A 6 -19.17 -7.64 -33.77
N ILE A 7 -19.95 -8.51 -33.12
CA ILE A 7 -20.46 -8.27 -31.78
C ILE A 7 -19.35 -8.70 -30.82
N ASP A 8 -18.66 -7.74 -30.22
CA ASP A 8 -17.72 -8.04 -29.14
C ASP A 8 -18.49 -8.69 -27.98
N LEU A 9 -18.26 -9.98 -27.77
CA LEU A 9 -18.72 -10.67 -26.58
C LEU A 9 -17.90 -10.16 -25.39
N VAL A 10 -18.30 -9.02 -24.83
CA VAL A 10 -17.80 -8.56 -23.54
C VAL A 10 -18.31 -9.55 -22.50
N GLN A 11 -17.50 -10.57 -22.19
CA GLN A 11 -17.80 -11.48 -21.10
C GLN A 11 -17.92 -10.64 -19.83
N GLN A 12 -19.15 -10.53 -19.31
CA GLN A 12 -19.36 -9.87 -18.03
C GLN A 12 -18.61 -10.66 -16.97
N PRO A 13 -17.75 -10.01 -16.16
CA PRO A 13 -17.01 -10.69 -15.13
C PRO A 13 -17.97 -11.39 -14.17
N SER A 14 -17.69 -12.66 -13.88
CA SER A 14 -18.53 -13.48 -13.01
C SER A 14 -18.60 -12.86 -11.60
N ALA A 15 -19.61 -13.23 -10.81
CA ALA A 15 -19.70 -12.80 -9.42
C ALA A 15 -18.42 -13.12 -8.62
N LYS A 16 -17.77 -14.24 -8.96
CA LYS A 16 -16.45 -14.63 -8.42
C LYS A 16 -15.36 -13.64 -8.81
N ASP A 17 -15.31 -13.21 -10.07
CA ASP A 17 -14.30 -12.25 -10.54
C ASP A 17 -14.49 -10.87 -9.93
N LYS A 18 -15.75 -10.45 -9.76
CA LYS A 18 -16.09 -9.21 -9.04
C LYS A 18 -15.68 -9.28 -7.58
N ALA A 19 -16.00 -10.36 -6.88
CA ALA A 19 -15.60 -10.56 -5.49
C ALA A 19 -14.07 -10.59 -5.33
N LEU A 20 -13.36 -11.27 -6.24
CA LEU A 20 -11.89 -11.27 -6.27
C LEU A 20 -11.30 -9.88 -6.53
N ALA A 21 -11.88 -9.12 -7.46
CA ALA A 21 -11.47 -7.75 -7.74
C ALA A 21 -11.72 -6.82 -6.55
N GLU A 22 -12.86 -6.97 -5.87
CA GLU A 22 -13.22 -6.22 -4.67
C GLU A 22 -12.29 -6.56 -3.50
N MET A 23 -12.03 -7.85 -3.24
CA MET A 23 -11.05 -8.29 -2.25
C MET A 23 -9.66 -7.71 -2.57
N ARG A 24 -9.19 -7.81 -3.82
CA ARG A 24 -7.93 -7.19 -4.27
C ARG A 24 -7.92 -5.67 -4.10
N GLY A 25 -9.08 -5.02 -4.25
CA GLY A 25 -9.26 -3.59 -4.01
C GLY A 25 -9.17 -3.23 -2.52
N LEU A 26 -9.73 -4.05 -1.63
CA LEU A 26 -9.70 -3.89 -0.18
C LEU A 26 -8.31 -4.12 0.43
N PHE A 27 -7.57 -5.11 -0.09
CA PHE A 27 -6.18 -5.31 0.30
C PHE A 27 -5.28 -4.17 -0.19
N GLY A 28 -5.74 -3.30 -1.09
CA GLY A 28 -4.90 -2.32 -1.77
C GLY A 28 -3.88 -3.00 -2.70
N ARG A 29 -3.17 -2.21 -3.50
CA ARG A 29 -2.00 -2.71 -4.22
C ARG A 29 -0.90 -2.94 -3.19
N ASN A 30 -0.84 -4.12 -2.59
CA ASN A 30 0.27 -4.51 -1.74
C ASN A 30 1.55 -4.36 -2.58
N GLY A 31 2.43 -3.45 -2.18
CA GLY A 31 3.64 -3.11 -2.91
C GLY A 31 4.52 -4.34 -3.11
N ALA A 32 4.64 -5.21 -2.10
CA ALA A 32 5.36 -6.47 -2.19
C ALA A 32 4.68 -7.44 -3.16
N ALA A 33 3.35 -7.62 -3.10
CA ALA A 33 2.62 -8.50 -4.02
C ALA A 33 2.70 -8.01 -5.48
N SER A 34 2.63 -6.69 -5.71
CA SER A 34 2.81 -6.09 -7.03
C SER A 34 4.23 -6.27 -7.56
N ARG A 35 5.25 -6.11 -6.71
CA ARG A 35 6.66 -6.32 -7.08
C ARG A 35 6.95 -7.80 -7.36
N TRP A 36 6.42 -8.71 -6.54
CA TRP A 36 6.44 -10.15 -6.77
C TRP A 36 5.81 -10.56 -8.10
N SER A 37 4.67 -9.95 -8.46
CA SER A 37 3.96 -10.25 -9.71
C SER A 37 4.73 -9.80 -10.96
N ARG A 38 5.59 -8.78 -10.83
CA ARG A 38 6.46 -8.27 -11.90
C ARG A 38 7.72 -9.12 -12.12
N LEU A 39 8.04 -10.04 -11.20
CA LEU A 39 9.18 -10.93 -11.37
C LEU A 39 9.04 -11.81 -12.61
N PRO A 40 10.13 -12.07 -13.36
CA PRO A 40 10.16 -13.13 -14.34
C PRO A 40 9.76 -14.47 -13.70
N ALA A 41 9.10 -15.35 -14.47
CA ALA A 41 8.67 -16.66 -13.98
C ALA A 41 9.85 -17.48 -13.42
N ARG A 42 11.03 -17.38 -14.05
CA ARG A 42 12.28 -18.01 -13.60
C ARG A 42 12.68 -17.53 -12.20
N ALA A 43 12.66 -16.22 -11.94
CA ALA A 43 13.04 -15.66 -10.65
C ALA A 43 12.10 -16.13 -9.52
N ARG A 44 10.78 -16.14 -9.77
CA ARG A 44 9.80 -16.69 -8.81
C ARG A 44 10.05 -18.16 -8.51
N ALA A 45 10.33 -18.96 -9.53
CA ALA A 45 10.60 -20.38 -9.39
C ALA A 45 11.85 -20.65 -8.53
N VAL A 46 12.94 -19.92 -8.79
CA VAL A 46 14.18 -20.02 -8.01
C VAL A 46 13.95 -19.64 -6.54
N ILE A 47 13.25 -18.54 -6.27
CA ILE A 47 12.96 -18.11 -4.89
C ILE A 47 12.12 -19.16 -4.15
N CYS A 48 11.06 -19.69 -4.77
CA CYS A 48 10.23 -20.74 -4.17
C CYS A 48 11.03 -22.04 -3.93
N TYR A 49 11.88 -22.41 -4.89
CA TYR A 49 12.73 -23.59 -4.78
C TYR A 49 13.72 -23.46 -3.61
N ALA A 50 14.41 -22.31 -3.51
CA ALA A 50 15.32 -22.02 -2.40
C ALA A 50 14.61 -22.04 -1.04
N ALA A 51 13.40 -21.47 -0.95
CA ALA A 51 12.59 -21.53 0.27
C ALA A 51 12.23 -22.97 0.66
N GLY A 52 11.94 -23.84 -0.31
CA GLY A 52 11.72 -25.27 -0.08
C GLY A 52 12.97 -25.97 0.47
N LEU A 53 14.14 -25.70 -0.10
CA LEU A 53 15.41 -26.27 0.37
C LEU A 53 15.75 -25.85 1.81
N SER A 54 15.45 -24.61 2.19
CA SER A 54 15.67 -24.13 3.56
C SER A 54 15.00 -25.01 4.61
N THR A 55 13.79 -25.52 4.33
CA THR A 55 13.07 -26.40 5.28
C THR A 55 13.77 -27.75 5.50
N THR A 56 14.57 -28.20 4.53
CA THR A 56 15.24 -29.51 4.55
C THR A 56 16.69 -29.42 5.03
N TYR A 57 17.37 -28.31 4.72
CA TYR A 57 18.82 -28.18 4.92
C TYR A 57 19.22 -27.11 5.94
N SER A 58 18.27 -26.39 6.55
CA SER A 58 18.54 -25.32 7.54
C SER A 58 19.33 -25.74 8.79
N GLY A 59 19.52 -27.04 9.03
CA GLY A 59 20.31 -27.56 10.14
C GLY A 59 21.67 -28.17 9.77
N ARG A 60 22.05 -28.16 8.48
CA ARG A 60 23.36 -28.69 8.05
C ARG A 60 24.39 -27.59 8.02
N GLU A 61 25.55 -27.86 8.62
CA GLU A 61 26.70 -26.97 8.51
C GLU A 61 27.35 -27.11 7.14
N LEU A 62 27.98 -26.04 6.64
CA LEU A 62 28.64 -26.02 5.34
C LEU A 62 29.71 -27.11 5.22
N ALA A 63 30.39 -27.45 6.32
CA ALA A 63 31.41 -28.50 6.39
C ALA A 63 30.87 -29.92 6.15
N GLN A 64 29.55 -30.13 6.18
CA GLN A 64 28.92 -31.42 5.92
C GLN A 64 28.72 -31.68 4.40
N PHE A 65 29.00 -30.69 3.56
CA PHE A 65 28.95 -30.79 2.11
C PHE A 65 30.36 -30.99 1.55
N ASP A 66 30.47 -31.73 0.44
CA ASP A 66 31.74 -31.85 -0.28
C ASP A 66 32.11 -30.52 -0.98
N ILE A 67 33.35 -30.42 -1.45
CA ILE A 67 33.89 -29.18 -2.03
C ILE A 67 33.10 -28.75 -3.29
N GLU A 68 32.65 -29.70 -4.10
CA GLU A 68 31.88 -29.39 -5.31
C GLU A 68 30.48 -28.86 -4.96
N GLN A 69 29.84 -29.45 -3.95
CA GLN A 69 28.56 -29.01 -3.41
C GLN A 69 28.67 -27.64 -2.75
N GLN A 70 29.75 -27.37 -2.01
CA GLN A 70 30.00 -26.06 -1.43
C GLN A 70 30.15 -24.97 -2.52
N GLU A 71 30.88 -25.26 -3.59
CA GLU A 71 31.04 -24.31 -4.70
C GLU A 71 29.72 -24.10 -5.47
N ALA A 72 28.96 -25.18 -5.69
CA ALA A 72 27.62 -25.08 -6.28
C ALA A 72 26.67 -24.22 -5.42
N LEU A 73 26.71 -24.40 -4.09
CA LEU A 73 25.95 -23.58 -3.15
C LEU A 73 26.37 -22.12 -3.20
N ARG A 74 27.68 -21.83 -3.26
CA ARG A 74 28.23 -20.47 -3.37
C ARG A 74 27.73 -19.77 -4.64
N LEU A 75 27.80 -20.44 -5.78
CA LEU A 75 27.33 -19.90 -7.06
C LEU A 75 25.83 -19.64 -7.05
N ALA A 76 25.04 -20.59 -6.54
CA ALA A 76 23.59 -20.45 -6.42
C ALA A 76 23.20 -19.31 -5.46
N LEU A 77 23.92 -19.14 -4.35
CA LEU A 77 23.74 -18.00 -3.43
C LEU A 77 24.09 -16.68 -4.10
N GLY A 78 25.15 -16.63 -4.91
CA GLY A 78 25.52 -15.45 -5.69
C GLY A 78 24.43 -15.04 -6.67
N GLU A 79 23.89 -15.99 -7.45
CA GLU A 79 22.77 -15.73 -8.36
C GLU A 79 21.50 -15.32 -7.63
N LEU A 80 21.20 -15.96 -6.49
CA LEU A 80 20.06 -15.60 -5.66
C LEU A 80 20.23 -14.17 -5.14
N LEU A 81 21.38 -13.83 -4.55
CA LEU A 81 21.65 -12.49 -4.02
C LEU A 81 21.63 -11.43 -5.11
N ALA A 82 22.15 -11.71 -6.30
CA ALA A 82 22.06 -10.81 -7.45
C ALA A 82 20.60 -10.58 -7.87
N THR A 83 19.83 -11.66 -7.99
CA THR A 83 18.39 -11.61 -8.25
C THR A 83 17.67 -10.83 -7.15
N LEU A 84 18.03 -11.00 -5.89
CA LEU A 84 17.45 -10.27 -4.77
C LEU A 84 17.91 -8.82 -4.71
N HIS A 85 19.12 -8.48 -5.14
CA HIS A 85 19.61 -7.10 -5.15
C HIS A 85 18.89 -6.25 -6.20
N GLU A 86 18.47 -6.85 -7.31
CA GLU A 86 17.54 -6.22 -8.26
C GLU A 86 16.19 -5.83 -7.61
N PHE A 87 15.87 -6.39 -6.44
CA PHE A 87 14.67 -6.07 -5.67
C PHE A 87 15.02 -5.60 -4.26
N ASP A 88 15.00 -4.29 -4.03
CA ASP A 88 15.07 -3.69 -2.68
C ASP A 88 14.33 -4.57 -1.65
N GLY A 89 15.09 -5.24 -0.77
CA GLY A 89 14.80 -6.56 -0.17
C GLY A 89 13.48 -6.68 0.61
N GLY A 90 12.77 -5.58 0.81
CA GLY A 90 11.44 -5.52 1.39
C GLY A 90 10.35 -6.32 0.67
N VAL A 91 10.56 -6.82 -0.57
CA VAL A 91 9.59 -7.77 -1.20
C VAL A 91 9.61 -9.14 -0.52
N LEU A 92 10.69 -9.50 0.18
CA LEU A 92 10.75 -10.77 0.90
C LEU A 92 10.41 -10.62 2.38
N ASP A 93 10.32 -9.39 2.89
CA ASP A 93 9.97 -9.17 4.29
C ASP A 93 8.48 -9.46 4.51
N ARG A 94 8.20 -10.51 5.28
CA ARG A 94 6.85 -10.91 5.71
C ARG A 94 6.05 -9.74 6.29
N ARG A 95 6.69 -8.78 6.95
CA ARG A 95 6.04 -7.58 7.50
C ARG A 95 5.46 -6.68 6.41
N GLU A 96 6.14 -6.56 5.28
CA GLU A 96 5.66 -5.76 4.14
C GLU A 96 4.48 -6.44 3.43
N TRP A 97 4.40 -7.77 3.45
CA TRP A 97 3.24 -8.52 2.93
C TRP A 97 2.00 -8.40 3.81
N HIS A 98 2.18 -8.34 5.12
CA HIS A 98 1.08 -8.18 6.08
C HIS A 98 0.80 -6.73 6.44
N ARG A 99 1.61 -5.80 5.94
CA ARG A 99 1.35 -4.37 6.10
C ARG A 99 -0.02 -4.11 5.50
N PRO A 100 -1.01 -3.67 6.30
CA PRO A 100 -2.26 -3.23 5.75
C PRO A 100 -1.90 -2.10 4.80
N THR A 101 -2.04 -2.33 3.49
CA THR A 101 -2.07 -1.25 2.51
C THR A 101 -3.40 -0.55 2.71
N GLY A 102 -3.49 0.14 3.85
CA GLY A 102 -4.43 1.19 4.07
C GLY A 102 -4.18 2.19 2.96
N ARG A 103 -4.94 2.03 1.87
CA ARG A 103 -5.58 3.19 1.31
C ARG A 103 -6.11 3.92 2.54
N ASN A 104 -5.68 5.16 2.75
CA ASN A 104 -6.48 6.11 3.50
C ASN A 104 -7.81 6.23 2.73
N VAL A 105 -8.61 5.16 2.72
CA VAL A 105 -10.04 5.28 2.56
C VAL A 105 -10.39 6.00 3.84
N PRO A 106 -10.95 7.21 3.78
CA PRO A 106 -11.49 7.84 4.97
C PRO A 106 -12.57 6.90 5.50
N THR A 107 -12.22 6.01 6.42
CA THR A 107 -13.16 5.21 7.18
C THR A 107 -13.75 6.19 8.19
N GLY A 108 -14.73 6.97 7.75
CA GLY A 108 -15.20 8.18 8.45
C GLY A 108 -14.89 9.46 7.68
N SER A 109 -15.71 9.69 6.66
CA SER A 109 -16.33 10.97 6.29
C SER A 109 -15.43 12.21 6.03
N ALA A 110 -15.24 12.51 4.73
CA ALA A 110 -15.03 13.91 4.32
C ALA A 110 -16.14 14.83 4.87
N LEU A 111 -17.33 14.26 5.16
CA LEU A 111 -18.45 14.93 5.81
C LEU A 111 -18.18 15.29 7.29
N GLU A 112 -17.71 14.40 8.17
CA GLU A 112 -17.44 14.75 9.58
C GLU A 112 -16.20 15.64 9.68
N GLN A 113 -15.23 15.51 8.78
CA GLN A 113 -14.13 16.47 8.68
C GLN A 113 -14.63 17.85 8.26
N ALA A 114 -15.53 17.95 7.29
CA ALA A 114 -16.16 19.20 6.90
C ALA A 114 -17.05 19.78 8.01
N GLU A 115 -17.79 18.94 8.75
CA GLU A 115 -18.59 19.36 9.91
C GLU A 115 -17.71 19.89 11.04
N HIS A 116 -16.59 19.22 11.34
CA HIS A 116 -15.65 19.66 12.36
C HIS A 116 -15.00 20.99 11.97
N GLN A 117 -14.61 21.15 10.70
CA GLN A 117 -14.08 22.41 10.19
C GLN A 117 -15.12 23.54 10.20
N ASN A 118 -16.38 23.25 9.89
CA ASN A 118 -17.48 24.21 9.99
C ASN A 118 -17.76 24.62 11.44
N LYS A 119 -17.75 23.67 12.39
CA LYS A 119 -17.87 23.97 13.83
C LYS A 119 -16.73 24.85 14.32
N GLN A 120 -15.49 24.58 13.89
CA GLN A 120 -14.34 25.43 14.21
C GLN A 120 -14.46 26.84 13.62
N ARG A 121 -14.93 26.97 12.37
CA ARG A 121 -15.19 28.28 11.75
C ARG A 121 -16.26 29.08 12.48
N ALA A 122 -17.35 28.43 12.90
CA ALA A 122 -18.42 29.08 13.66
C ALA A 122 -17.91 29.64 15.01
N LEU A 123 -17.12 28.85 15.75
CA LEU A 123 -16.49 29.28 17.00
C LEU A 123 -15.52 30.47 16.81
N LEU A 124 -14.76 30.48 15.71
CA LEU A 124 -13.86 31.59 15.40
C LEU A 124 -14.63 32.87 15.04
N ASN A 125 -15.74 32.75 14.30
CA ASN A 125 -16.60 33.89 13.98
C ASN A 125 -17.28 34.49 15.21
N GLU A 126 -17.73 33.65 16.15
CA GLU A 126 -18.29 34.13 17.42
C GLU A 126 -17.25 34.89 18.26
N LYS A 127 -16.01 34.37 18.30
CA LYS A 127 -14.89 35.09 18.95
C LYS A 127 -14.56 36.39 18.23
N ALA A 128 -14.61 36.43 16.90
CA ALA A 128 -14.40 37.65 16.13
C ALA A 128 -15.49 38.70 16.42
N SER A 129 -16.77 38.31 16.44
CA SER A 129 -17.88 39.24 16.70
C SER A 129 -17.86 39.79 18.13
N THR A 130 -17.50 38.97 19.13
CA THR A 130 -17.31 39.47 20.50
C THR A 130 -16.15 40.45 20.62
N LEU A 131 -15.05 40.23 19.89
CA LEU A 131 -13.93 41.17 19.85
C LEU A 131 -14.31 42.46 19.14
N GLU A 132 -15.03 42.40 18.02
CA GLU A 132 -15.56 43.58 17.33
C GLU A 132 -16.54 44.37 18.21
N GLY A 133 -17.41 43.68 18.95
CA GLY A 133 -18.30 44.29 19.93
C GLY A 133 -17.53 45.01 21.04
N ARG A 134 -16.46 44.40 21.57
CA ARG A 134 -15.57 45.01 22.56
C ARG A 134 -14.84 46.23 22.00
N ILE A 135 -14.32 46.15 20.77
CA ILE A 135 -13.65 47.28 20.10
C ILE A 135 -14.65 48.40 19.83
N ALA A 136 -15.87 48.10 19.40
CA ALA A 136 -16.91 49.09 19.19
C ALA A 136 -17.36 49.74 20.50
N ALA A 137 -17.47 48.98 21.59
CA ALA A 137 -17.76 49.50 22.92
C ALA A 137 -16.64 50.41 23.43
N LEU A 138 -15.37 50.02 23.27
CA LEU A 138 -14.21 50.86 23.60
C LEU A 138 -14.18 52.14 22.75
N ARG A 139 -14.49 52.06 21.45
CA ARG A 139 -14.59 53.24 20.58
C ARG A 139 -15.74 54.17 20.97
N ARG A 140 -16.89 53.65 21.40
CA ARG A 140 -18.00 54.46 21.92
C ARG A 140 -17.66 55.08 23.27
N ALA A 141 -17.04 54.34 24.18
CA ALA A 141 -16.57 54.86 25.46
C ALA A 141 -15.53 55.97 25.27
N ALA A 142 -14.60 55.80 24.33
CA ALA A 142 -13.63 56.83 23.97
C ALA A 142 -14.25 58.07 23.31
N ARG A 143 -15.42 57.94 22.65
CA ARG A 143 -16.14 59.05 22.02
C ARG A 143 -17.10 59.77 22.98
N ASN A 144 -17.58 59.11 24.03
CA ASN A 144 -18.46 59.67 25.06
C ASN A 144 -17.70 60.20 26.29
N GLY A 145 -16.37 60.05 26.34
CA GLY A 145 -15.49 60.53 27.40
C GLY A 145 -14.74 61.83 27.09
N GLN A 146 -15.16 62.55 26.04
CA GLN A 146 -14.77 63.94 25.76
C GLN A 146 -15.92 64.89 26.08
#